data_AF-A0A418FW03-F1
#
_entry.id   AF-A0A418FW03-F1
#
_cell.length_a   1.000
_cell.length_b   1.000
_cell.length_c   1.000
_cell.angle_alpha   90.00
_cell.angle_beta   90.00
_cell.angle_gamma   90.00
#
_symmetry.space_group_name_H-M   'P 1'
#
loop_
_entity.id
_entity.type
_entity.pdbx_description
1 polymer ?
#
loop_
_entity_poly.entity_id
_entity_poly.type
_entity_poly.pdbx_seq_one_letter_code
_entity_poly.pdbx_strand_id
1 'polypeptide(L)'
;MGQYSPIEGASICVKCPRGSYSDEKGASGCTLCPNGTIAPVDGSSHCADCGVGETTAGPGAVACRGCSVKPEHATYNKHGSCAYMCDKGHIGLDCLTPFEEFIQPIGGPVGFVVLCFVTVLSVFGMYGYVSSYGNGGGSIPILKQYTAVRAPAPPSPSTHLPRLTDHQLTFHVARLYFDGANTLSQPWQLSTDLVVSPNLRKTMYEGSYAGFASKCNVICTNHAAAWNRVAHVQRLARLVVPPVATWMLRMYQRATVKLLFAFVIEYGTGFFRDLDVQVTGAHLILGYSSDYSLGYVDVLLSPDAVQRTHEAPPPPPSLLFVTAGIGSFMCPYYLDTNDALLRAVPSRVEILRDSVWLEFIAAMNQHLRLLTPSGSLDAILDHVHAFNDSDVLNGHT
;
A
#
# COMPACT_ATOMS: atom_id res chain seq x y z
N MET A 1 73.62 -0.59 24.17
CA MET A 1 72.26 -0.11 24.47
C MET A 1 72.35 1.32 24.97
N GLY A 2 71.61 2.24 24.34
CA GLY A 2 71.57 3.67 24.64
C GLY A 2 72.78 4.47 24.16
N GLN A 3 73.78 3.81 23.58
CA GLN A 3 75.00 4.45 23.09
C GLN A 3 75.41 3.81 21.78
N TYR A 4 76.01 4.58 20.88
CA TYR A 4 76.45 4.17 19.57
C TYR A 4 77.92 4.56 19.35
N SER A 5 78.59 3.87 18.42
CA SER A 5 79.91 4.28 17.91
C SER A 5 79.91 4.23 16.40
N PRO A 6 80.14 5.36 15.69
CA PRO A 6 80.20 5.37 14.23
C PRO A 6 81.47 4.67 13.69
N ILE A 7 82.43 4.33 14.56
CA ILE A 7 83.70 3.69 14.22
C ILE A 7 83.72 2.28 14.83
N GLU A 8 83.95 1.27 14.00
CA GLU A 8 84.11 -0.12 14.43
C GLU A 8 85.33 -0.27 15.35
N GLY A 9 85.14 -0.94 16.49
CA GLY A 9 86.21 -1.19 17.46
C GLY A 9 86.56 -0.02 18.40
N ALA A 10 85.79 1.06 18.41
CA ALA A 10 86.00 2.16 19.37
C ALA A 10 85.78 1.70 20.82
N SER A 11 86.63 2.20 21.74
CA SER A 11 86.53 1.92 23.18
C SER A 11 85.56 2.85 23.93
N ILE A 12 85.07 3.91 23.27
CA ILE A 12 84.19 4.93 23.85
C ILE A 12 82.94 5.03 22.97
N CYS A 13 81.77 4.84 23.58
CA CYS A 13 80.47 5.01 22.90
C CYS A 13 79.85 6.37 23.26
N VAL A 14 79.18 6.99 22.28
CA VAL A 14 78.46 8.26 22.45
C VAL A 14 77.00 7.96 22.80
N LYS A 15 76.41 8.71 23.74
CA LYS A 15 74.98 8.57 24.09
C LYS A 15 74.09 8.93 22.90
N CYS A 16 73.02 8.17 22.71
CA CYS A 16 71.99 8.54 21.73
C CYS A 16 71.36 9.89 22.10
N PRO A 17 71.28 10.86 21.18
CA PRO A 17 70.62 12.13 21.46
C PRO A 17 69.13 11.92 21.72
N ARG A 18 68.52 12.78 22.54
CA ARG A 18 67.06 12.84 22.73
C ARG A 18 66.29 12.72 21.42
N GLY A 19 65.19 11.96 21.44
CA GLY A 19 64.41 11.59 20.25
C GLY A 19 64.93 10.35 19.52
N SER A 20 66.06 9.78 19.93
CA SER A 20 66.61 8.54 19.36
C SER A 20 66.99 7.52 20.43
N TYR A 21 67.03 6.25 20.05
CA TYR A 21 67.37 5.13 20.92
C TYR A 21 68.35 4.17 20.25
N SER A 22 68.91 3.27 21.06
CA SER A 22 69.70 2.14 20.58
C SER A 22 69.47 0.95 21.51
N ASP A 23 68.87 -0.10 20.97
CA ASP A 23 68.52 -1.34 21.66
C ASP A 23 69.52 -2.48 21.38
N GLU A 24 70.54 -2.24 20.54
CA GLU A 24 71.57 -3.21 20.19
C GLU A 24 72.95 -2.91 20.82
N LYS A 25 73.72 -3.97 21.07
CA LYS A 25 75.12 -3.85 21.53
C LYS A 25 76.01 -3.65 20.30
N GLY A 26 76.88 -2.64 20.33
CA GLY A 26 77.75 -2.32 19.19
C GLY A 26 77.06 -1.55 18.07
N ALA A 27 75.96 -0.85 18.36
CA ALA A 27 75.23 -0.06 17.35
C ALA A 27 76.13 1.01 16.69
N SER A 28 76.07 1.09 15.37
CA SER A 28 76.81 2.08 14.57
C SER A 28 76.11 3.46 14.53
N GLY A 29 74.84 3.52 14.93
CA GLY A 29 74.02 4.74 15.00
C GLY A 29 72.83 4.57 15.94
N CYS A 30 72.08 5.66 16.17
CA CYS A 30 70.82 5.63 16.92
C CYS A 30 69.63 5.73 15.97
N THR A 31 68.57 4.99 16.27
CA THR A 31 67.32 5.00 15.53
C THR A 31 66.37 6.03 16.12
N LEU A 32 65.69 6.81 15.28
CA LEU A 32 64.67 7.75 15.74
C LEU A 32 63.49 6.99 16.38
N CYS A 33 62.92 7.57 17.43
CA CYS A 33 61.70 7.04 18.01
C CYS A 33 60.54 7.13 17.01
N PRO A 34 59.79 6.04 16.78
CA PRO A 34 58.65 6.04 15.87
C PRO A 34 57.53 6.94 16.39
N ASN A 35 56.58 7.28 15.51
CA ASN A 35 55.41 8.07 15.87
C ASN A 35 54.66 7.45 17.07
N GLY A 36 54.27 8.30 18.02
CA GLY A 36 53.61 7.87 19.25
C GLY A 36 54.55 7.53 20.39
N THR A 37 55.87 7.63 20.20
CA THR A 37 56.88 7.31 21.22
C THR A 37 57.94 8.41 21.34
N ILE A 38 58.56 8.54 22.51
CA ILE A 38 59.56 9.58 22.82
C ILE A 38 60.79 9.03 23.53
N ALA A 39 61.92 9.67 23.32
CA ALA A 39 63.14 9.49 24.11
C ALA A 39 63.52 10.85 24.71
N PRO A 40 63.02 11.21 25.90
CA PRO A 40 63.16 12.56 26.44
C PRO A 40 64.58 12.86 26.93
N VAL A 41 65.38 11.83 27.20
CA VAL A 41 66.74 11.94 27.76
C VAL A 41 67.78 11.34 26.83
N ASP A 42 69.00 11.88 26.90
CA ASP A 42 70.13 11.31 26.18
C ASP A 42 70.51 9.95 26.75
N GLY A 43 70.89 9.03 25.88
CA GLY A 43 71.30 7.69 26.26
C GLY A 43 70.15 6.68 26.34
N SER A 44 68.99 6.98 25.76
CA SER A 44 67.81 6.13 25.81
C SER A 44 68.04 4.80 25.08
N SER A 45 67.81 3.67 25.76
CA SER A 45 67.91 2.34 25.16
C SER A 45 66.62 1.87 24.49
N HIS A 46 65.51 2.57 24.72
CA HIS A 46 64.18 2.29 24.19
C HIS A 46 63.37 3.60 24.15
N CYS A 47 62.32 3.64 23.34
CA CYS A 47 61.38 4.74 23.32
C CYS A 47 60.22 4.47 24.30
N ALA A 48 59.78 5.50 25.01
CA ALA A 48 58.61 5.44 25.87
C ALA A 48 57.36 5.82 25.07
N ASP A 49 56.27 5.07 25.23
CA ASP A 49 55.00 5.40 24.59
C ASP A 49 54.39 6.68 25.17
N CYS A 50 53.77 7.49 24.32
CA CYS A 50 52.93 8.59 24.76
C CYS A 50 51.63 8.07 25.41
N GLY A 51 51.03 8.88 26.29
CA GLY A 51 49.80 8.52 27.00
C GLY A 51 48.60 8.27 26.09
N VAL A 52 47.50 7.78 26.67
CA VAL A 52 46.23 7.63 25.94
C VAL A 52 45.74 9.01 25.47
N GLY A 53 45.40 9.12 24.18
CA GLY A 53 44.98 10.39 23.61
C GLY A 53 46.14 11.38 23.41
N GLU A 54 47.38 10.88 23.42
CA GLU A 54 48.57 11.64 23.06
C GLU A 54 49.29 10.97 21.89
N THR A 55 49.91 11.80 21.06
CA THR A 55 50.74 11.37 19.92
C THR A 55 51.92 12.31 19.76
N THR A 56 52.86 11.96 18.88
CA THR A 56 53.97 12.84 18.50
C THR A 56 53.69 13.56 17.19
N ALA A 57 54.35 14.71 16.98
CA ALA A 57 54.22 15.46 15.72
C ALA A 57 54.90 14.76 14.53
N GLY A 58 55.83 13.84 14.82
CA GLY A 58 56.64 13.12 13.85
C GLY A 58 57.62 12.17 14.54
N PRO A 59 58.37 11.37 13.76
CA PRO A 59 59.42 10.51 14.31
C PRO A 59 60.55 11.36 14.90
N GLY A 60 61.13 10.91 15.99
CA GLY A 60 62.19 11.64 16.68
C GLY A 60 61.73 12.76 17.62
N ALA A 61 60.42 12.85 17.89
CA ALA A 61 59.90 13.82 18.84
C ALA A 61 60.42 13.56 20.27
N VAL A 62 60.61 14.64 21.02
CA VAL A 62 61.12 14.62 22.40
C VAL A 62 60.02 14.82 23.44
N ALA A 63 58.80 15.12 23.00
CA ALA A 63 57.64 15.38 23.84
C ALA A 63 56.35 14.88 23.18
N CYS A 64 55.42 14.40 24.01
CA CYS A 64 54.10 13.99 23.60
C CYS A 64 53.17 15.21 23.47
N ARG A 65 52.18 15.10 22.58
CA ARG A 65 51.16 16.12 22.32
C ARG A 65 49.77 15.50 22.44
N GLY A 66 48.88 16.14 23.19
CA GLY A 66 47.48 15.74 23.29
C GLY A 66 46.72 15.88 21.96
N CYS A 67 45.83 14.93 21.71
CA CYS A 67 44.93 14.92 20.56
C CYS A 67 43.78 15.91 20.77
N SER A 68 43.50 16.73 19.76
CA SER A 68 42.56 17.85 19.86
C SER A 68 41.18 17.59 19.26
N VAL A 69 41.00 16.51 18.50
CA VAL A 69 39.77 16.25 17.75
C VAL A 69 39.27 14.84 18.06
N LYS A 70 38.09 14.78 18.66
CA LYS A 70 37.27 13.58 18.80
C LYS A 70 35.78 13.98 18.77
N PRO A 71 34.87 13.08 18.39
CA PRO A 71 33.44 13.29 18.56
C PRO A 71 33.05 13.52 20.03
N GLU A 72 31.86 14.10 20.25
CA GLU A 72 31.34 14.44 21.59
C GLU A 72 31.26 13.19 22.49
N HIS A 73 30.67 12.10 21.98
CA HIS A 73 30.49 10.82 22.65
C HIS A 73 31.58 9.79 22.32
N ALA A 74 32.83 10.24 22.36
CA ALA A 74 33.99 9.39 22.11
C ALA A 74 35.05 9.55 23.19
N THR A 75 35.82 8.49 23.44
CA THR A 75 36.95 8.49 24.38
C THR A 75 38.19 7.93 23.70
N TYR A 76 39.35 8.56 23.93
CA TYR A 76 40.62 8.05 23.42
C TYR A 76 40.94 6.72 24.11
N ASN A 77 41.41 5.74 23.34
CA ASN A 77 41.56 4.37 23.83
C ASN A 77 42.95 3.75 23.60
N LYS A 78 43.86 4.47 22.95
CA LYS A 78 45.15 3.92 22.53
C LYS A 78 46.30 4.86 22.90
N HIS A 79 47.39 4.27 23.39
CA HIS A 79 48.66 4.95 23.67
C HIS A 79 49.36 5.30 22.36
N GLY A 80 50.05 6.45 22.31
CA GLY A 80 50.82 6.87 21.14
C GLY A 80 49.99 7.18 19.88
N SER A 81 48.66 7.32 19.98
CA SER A 81 47.81 7.62 18.83
C SER A 81 46.51 8.32 19.23
N CYS A 82 45.92 9.05 18.27
CA CYS A 82 44.62 9.71 18.44
C CYS A 82 43.43 8.81 18.12
N ALA A 83 43.58 7.49 18.27
CA ALA A 83 42.46 6.58 18.09
C ALA A 83 41.46 6.75 19.24
N TYR A 84 40.18 6.79 18.89
CA TYR A 84 39.07 6.90 19.82
C TYR A 84 38.12 5.71 19.64
N MET A 85 37.37 5.40 20.69
CA MET A 85 36.18 4.56 20.63
C MET A 85 34.95 5.38 20.99
N CYS A 86 33.80 5.01 20.43
CA CYS A 86 32.54 5.60 20.83
C CYS A 86 32.13 5.08 22.22
N ASP A 87 31.48 5.95 22.99
CA ASP A 87 30.90 5.57 24.28
C ASP A 87 29.76 4.56 24.08
N LYS A 88 29.37 3.86 25.16
CA LYS A 88 28.36 2.80 25.08
C LYS A 88 27.05 3.34 24.48
N GLY A 89 26.56 2.67 23.43
CA GLY A 89 25.31 3.02 22.74
C GLY A 89 25.49 3.91 21.50
N HIS A 90 26.72 4.33 21.21
CA HIS A 90 27.09 5.12 20.04
C HIS A 90 27.88 4.27 19.04
N ILE A 91 27.61 4.46 17.74
CA ILE A 91 28.24 3.74 16.64
C ILE A 91 28.62 4.71 15.50
N GLY A 92 29.42 4.24 14.55
CA GLY A 92 29.82 5.02 13.38
C GLY A 92 31.00 5.97 13.61
N LEU A 93 31.33 6.76 12.59
CA LEU A 93 32.48 7.68 12.59
C LEU A 93 32.28 8.89 13.52
N ASP A 94 31.03 9.37 13.60
CA ASP A 94 30.63 10.53 14.40
C ASP A 94 30.15 10.16 15.82
N CYS A 95 30.19 8.86 16.18
CA CYS A 95 29.70 8.34 17.45
C CYS A 95 28.29 8.83 17.79
N LEU A 96 27.37 8.65 16.86
CA LEU A 96 25.95 8.95 17.05
C LEU A 96 25.22 7.70 17.53
N THR A 97 24.09 7.89 18.22
CA THR A 97 23.19 6.78 18.47
C THR A 97 22.52 6.33 17.16
N PRO A 98 22.07 5.05 17.04
CA PRO A 98 21.34 4.60 15.86
C PRO A 98 20.11 5.45 15.52
N PHE A 99 19.48 6.04 16.55
CA PHE A 99 18.35 6.94 16.37
C PHE A 99 18.78 8.31 15.82
N GLU A 100 19.89 8.87 16.30
CA GLU A 100 20.42 10.14 15.80
C GLU A 100 20.89 10.06 14.35
N GLU A 101 21.51 8.94 13.96
CA GLU A 101 21.88 8.67 12.57
C GLU A 101 20.64 8.60 11.66
N PHE A 102 19.56 7.99 12.15
CA PHE A 102 18.29 7.92 11.41
C PHE A 102 17.63 9.29 11.20
N ILE A 103 17.68 10.19 12.20
CA ILE A 103 17.04 11.52 12.12
C ILE A 103 17.94 12.61 11.53
N GLN A 104 19.25 12.37 11.41
CA GLN A 104 20.20 13.29 10.77
C GLN A 104 19.72 13.83 9.40
N PRO A 105 19.25 13.00 8.44
CA PRO A 105 18.76 13.50 7.15
C PRO A 105 17.51 14.38 7.24
N ILE A 106 16.78 14.31 8.36
CA ILE A 106 15.55 15.08 8.62
C ILE A 106 15.89 16.42 9.30
N GLY A 107 17.18 16.72 9.54
CA GLY A 107 17.61 17.91 10.28
C GLY A 107 17.78 17.64 11.78
N GLY A 108 18.04 16.38 12.15
CA GLY A 108 18.33 15.99 13.53
C GLY A 108 17.10 16.03 14.45
N PRO A 109 17.32 16.19 15.77
CA PRO A 109 16.25 16.20 16.77
C PRO A 109 15.18 17.26 16.51
N VAL A 110 15.58 18.47 16.07
CA VAL A 110 14.66 19.57 15.78
C VAL A 110 13.74 19.21 14.61
N GLY A 111 14.31 18.67 13.53
CA GLY A 111 13.55 18.21 12.37
C GLY A 111 12.57 17.09 12.71
N PHE A 112 12.99 16.12 13.52
CA PHE A 112 12.12 15.06 14.00
C PHE A 112 10.93 15.59 14.81
N VAL A 113 11.16 16.53 15.73
CA VAL A 113 10.09 17.16 16.52
C VAL A 113 9.10 17.89 15.63
N VAL A 114 9.57 18.67 14.66
CA VAL A 114 8.70 19.37 13.69
C VAL A 114 7.86 18.37 12.90
N LEU A 115 8.45 17.26 12.43
CA LEU A 115 7.75 16.21 11.71
C LEU A 115 6.67 15.55 12.58
N CYS A 116 6.97 15.25 13.85
CA CYS A 116 5.98 14.75 14.81
C CYS A 116 4.84 15.75 15.03
N PHE A 117 5.13 17.05 15.19
CA PHE A 117 4.09 18.06 15.35
C PHE A 117 3.20 18.19 14.11
N VAL A 118 3.79 18.19 12.91
CA VAL A 118 3.02 18.26 11.65
C VAL A 118 2.14 17.03 11.48
N THR A 119 2.65 15.84 11.76
CA THR A 119 1.86 14.60 11.66
C THR A 119 0.73 14.59 12.68
N VAL A 120 0.99 14.94 13.94
CA VAL A 120 -0.03 15.05 15.00
C VAL A 120 -1.10 16.08 14.64
N LEU A 121 -0.71 17.29 14.22
CA LEU A 121 -1.64 18.34 13.81
C LEU A 121 -2.46 17.92 12.58
N SER A 122 -1.87 17.18 11.63
CA SER A 122 -2.60 16.66 10.47
C SER A 122 -3.65 15.62 10.88
N VAL A 123 -3.33 14.74 11.85
CA VAL A 123 -4.25 13.73 12.36
C VAL A 123 -5.39 14.37 13.13
N PHE A 124 -5.10 15.30 14.04
CA PHE A 124 -6.14 16.01 14.79
C PHE A 124 -6.94 16.98 13.92
N GLY A 125 -6.30 17.63 12.95
CA GLY A 125 -6.98 18.46 11.94
C GLY A 125 -7.92 17.62 11.07
N MET A 126 -7.49 16.43 10.64
CA MET A 126 -8.33 15.49 9.90
C MET A 126 -9.47 14.95 10.78
N TYR A 127 -9.20 14.60 12.04
CA TYR A 127 -10.24 14.17 12.98
C TYR A 127 -11.27 15.27 13.22
N GLY A 128 -10.82 16.51 13.44
CA GLY A 128 -11.69 17.67 13.60
C GLY A 128 -12.51 17.96 12.35
N TYR A 129 -11.90 17.88 11.16
CA TYR A 129 -12.59 18.02 9.88
C TYR A 129 -13.66 16.92 9.70
N VAL A 130 -13.29 15.65 9.89
CA VAL A 130 -14.23 14.51 9.77
C VAL A 130 -15.34 14.58 10.82
N SER A 131 -15.03 14.98 12.06
CA SER A 131 -16.01 15.14 13.13
C SER A 131 -16.95 16.33 12.90
N SER A 132 -16.47 17.41 12.27
CA SER A 132 -17.28 18.59 11.94
C SER A 132 -18.29 18.29 10.83
N TYR A 133 -17.89 17.52 9.80
CA TYR A 133 -18.81 17.04 8.76
C TYR A 133 -19.61 15.79 9.19
N GLY A 134 -19.20 15.12 10.27
CA GLY A 134 -19.79 13.90 10.80
C GLY A 134 -20.86 14.11 11.87
N ASN A 135 -21.39 15.33 12.03
CA ASN A 135 -22.44 15.64 13.02
C ASN A 135 -23.83 15.13 12.58
N GLY A 136 -23.91 13.86 12.19
CA GLY A 136 -25.08 13.01 12.25
C GLY A 136 -24.71 11.83 13.14
N GLY A 137 -25.07 11.92 14.43
CA GLY A 137 -24.51 11.11 15.51
C GLY A 137 -24.58 9.59 15.34
N GLY A 138 -23.52 8.93 15.80
CA GLY A 138 -23.45 7.49 16.03
C GLY A 138 -22.17 7.18 16.81
N SER A 139 -22.32 6.78 18.06
CA SER A 139 -21.23 6.34 18.95
C SER A 139 -20.46 5.16 18.36
N ILE A 140 -19.12 5.22 18.45
CA ILE A 140 -18.20 4.17 17.98
C ILE A 140 -18.40 2.92 18.84
N PRO A 141 -18.83 1.77 18.29
CA PRO A 141 -18.91 0.54 19.07
C PRO A 141 -17.51 -0.08 19.19
N ILE A 142 -17.15 -0.38 20.44
CA ILE A 142 -15.99 -1.19 20.81
C ILE A 142 -16.08 -2.54 20.08
N LEU A 143 -14.97 -2.94 19.45
CA LEU A 143 -14.83 -4.16 18.64
C LEU A 143 -15.26 -5.40 19.45
N LYS A 144 -16.49 -5.89 19.24
CA LYS A 144 -16.89 -7.22 19.70
C LYS A 144 -16.40 -8.26 18.70
N GLN A 145 -15.63 -9.19 19.26
CA GLN A 145 -15.13 -10.43 18.69
C GLN A 145 -16.15 -11.10 17.75
N TYR A 146 -15.69 -11.43 16.54
CA TYR A 146 -16.49 -12.08 15.51
C TYR A 146 -17.07 -13.42 16.02
N THR A 147 -18.38 -13.46 16.20
CA THR A 147 -19.17 -14.69 16.12
C THR A 147 -20.18 -14.50 14.99
N ALA A 148 -20.05 -15.32 13.94
CA ALA A 148 -20.96 -15.31 12.80
C ALA A 148 -22.35 -15.79 13.24
N VAL A 149 -23.21 -14.84 13.62
CA VAL A 149 -24.64 -15.05 13.78
C VAL A 149 -25.34 -14.13 12.79
N ARG A 150 -26.19 -14.71 11.96
CA ARG A 150 -27.03 -14.03 10.96
C ARG A 150 -28.08 -13.20 11.69
N ALA A 151 -27.69 -12.04 12.22
CA ALA A 151 -28.62 -11.06 12.77
C ALA A 151 -29.11 -10.14 11.65
N PRO A 152 -30.42 -9.80 11.60
CA PRO A 152 -30.89 -8.74 10.72
C PRO A 152 -30.24 -7.43 11.15
N ALA A 153 -29.52 -6.79 10.23
CA ALA A 153 -28.87 -5.51 10.50
C ALA A 153 -29.92 -4.46 10.89
N PRO A 154 -29.71 -3.68 11.97
CA PRO A 154 -30.62 -2.60 12.33
C PRO A 154 -30.60 -1.52 11.23
N PRO A 155 -31.73 -0.84 10.96
CA PRO A 155 -31.79 0.20 9.95
C PRO A 155 -30.97 1.41 10.43
N SER A 156 -29.77 1.58 9.87
CA SER A 156 -28.93 2.78 10.08
C SER A 156 -29.40 3.89 9.14
N PRO A 157 -29.82 5.06 9.66
CA PRO A 157 -30.26 6.18 8.84
C PRO A 157 -29.05 7.01 8.37
N SER A 158 -28.22 6.46 7.49
CA SER A 158 -27.42 7.25 6.55
C SER A 158 -26.87 6.38 5.41
N THR A 159 -27.44 6.56 4.21
CA THR A 159 -26.76 6.33 2.92
C THR A 159 -26.29 4.91 2.57
N HIS A 160 -27.09 3.88 2.83
CA HIS A 160 -26.94 2.65 2.05
C HIS A 160 -27.68 2.84 0.72
N LEU A 161 -26.93 2.95 -0.39
CA LEU A 161 -27.56 2.88 -1.71
C LEU A 161 -28.19 1.48 -1.83
N PRO A 162 -29.48 1.38 -2.21
CA PRO A 162 -30.16 0.10 -2.33
C PRO A 162 -29.44 -0.76 -3.37
N ARG A 163 -29.03 -1.95 -2.94
CA ARG A 163 -28.44 -2.98 -3.81
C ARG A 163 -29.52 -4.02 -4.14
N LEU A 164 -29.29 -4.78 -5.21
CA LEU A 164 -30.14 -5.90 -5.59
C LEU A 164 -30.34 -6.86 -4.41
N THR A 165 -31.59 -7.10 -4.04
CA THR A 165 -31.95 -8.03 -2.96
C THR A 165 -32.23 -9.43 -3.49
N ASP A 166 -32.14 -10.43 -2.61
CA ASP A 166 -32.36 -11.84 -2.99
C ASP A 166 -33.78 -12.09 -3.53
N HIS A 167 -34.78 -11.36 -3.05
CA HIS A 167 -36.14 -11.40 -3.61
C HIS A 167 -36.24 -10.75 -4.98
N GLN A 168 -35.52 -9.64 -5.20
CA GLN A 168 -35.53 -8.97 -6.50
C GLN A 168 -34.79 -9.76 -7.58
N LEU A 169 -33.92 -10.68 -7.16
CA LEU A 169 -33.15 -11.50 -8.07
C LEU A 169 -34.01 -12.45 -8.92
N THR A 170 -35.23 -12.79 -8.49
CA THR A 170 -36.17 -13.57 -9.32
C THR A 170 -36.67 -12.80 -10.55
N PHE A 171 -36.58 -11.47 -10.52
CA PHE A 171 -36.96 -10.58 -11.60
C PHE A 171 -35.76 -10.12 -12.44
N HIS A 172 -34.54 -10.49 -12.07
CA HIS A 172 -33.33 -10.07 -12.78
C HIS A 172 -33.21 -10.78 -14.13
N VAL A 173 -33.06 -10.00 -15.20
CA VAL A 173 -32.96 -10.50 -16.58
C VAL A 173 -31.57 -10.30 -17.17
N ALA A 174 -30.95 -9.15 -16.93
CA ALA A 174 -29.63 -8.85 -17.48
C ALA A 174 -28.83 -7.91 -16.58
N ARG A 175 -27.50 -7.98 -16.69
CA ARG A 175 -26.57 -7.07 -16.03
C ARG A 175 -25.69 -6.38 -17.06
N LEU A 176 -25.63 -5.05 -17.00
CA LEU A 176 -24.82 -4.21 -17.86
C LEU A 176 -23.63 -3.68 -17.05
N TYR A 177 -22.40 -4.02 -17.44
CA TYR A 177 -21.20 -3.61 -16.71
C TYR A 177 -20.68 -2.26 -17.20
N PHE A 178 -20.16 -1.46 -16.28
CA PHE A 178 -19.31 -0.32 -16.62
C PHE A 178 -17.88 -0.81 -16.84
N ASP A 179 -17.27 -0.35 -17.93
CA ASP A 179 -15.84 -0.44 -18.17
C ASP A 179 -15.08 0.61 -17.34
N GLY A 180 -13.80 0.36 -17.09
CA GLY A 180 -12.94 1.20 -16.28
C GLY A 180 -12.99 0.91 -14.78
N ALA A 181 -11.98 1.39 -14.07
CA ALA A 181 -11.72 1.08 -12.66
C ALA A 181 -12.28 2.12 -11.66
N ASN A 182 -13.13 3.03 -12.12
CA ASN A 182 -13.58 4.20 -11.34
C ASN A 182 -12.42 5.01 -10.76
N THR A 183 -11.43 5.32 -11.58
CA THR A 183 -10.29 6.16 -11.18
C THR A 183 -10.31 7.46 -11.97
N LEU A 184 -9.54 8.46 -11.51
CA LEU A 184 -9.46 9.75 -12.23
C LEU A 184 -8.96 9.60 -13.67
N SER A 185 -8.11 8.61 -13.94
CA SER A 185 -7.59 8.29 -15.27
C SER A 185 -8.50 7.38 -16.07
N GLN A 186 -9.18 6.45 -15.41
CA GLN A 186 -10.11 5.51 -16.01
C GLN A 186 -11.48 5.64 -15.32
N PRO A 187 -12.24 6.72 -15.65
CA PRO A 187 -13.60 6.87 -15.15
C PRO A 187 -14.48 5.74 -15.70
N TRP A 188 -15.57 5.44 -15.01
CA TRP A 188 -16.52 4.45 -15.50
C TRP A 188 -17.13 4.85 -16.84
N GLN A 189 -17.25 3.86 -17.72
CA GLN A 189 -17.88 4.00 -19.03
C GLN A 189 -18.85 2.85 -19.29
N LEU A 190 -20.13 3.17 -19.49
CA LEU A 190 -21.12 2.22 -19.96
C LEU A 190 -21.02 2.12 -21.49
N SER A 191 -20.94 0.89 -22.01
CA SER A 191 -20.98 0.63 -23.45
C SER A 191 -22.25 1.23 -24.06
N THR A 192 -22.10 1.97 -25.17
CA THR A 192 -23.24 2.43 -25.96
C THR A 192 -23.88 1.30 -26.76
N ASP A 193 -23.10 0.25 -27.04
CA ASP A 193 -23.57 -0.94 -27.73
C ASP A 193 -24.26 -1.85 -26.73
N LEU A 194 -25.54 -2.14 -26.99
CA LEU A 194 -26.39 -2.94 -26.11
C LEU A 194 -26.08 -4.44 -26.26
N VAL A 195 -25.20 -4.97 -25.40
CA VAL A 195 -24.84 -6.39 -25.36
C VAL A 195 -25.79 -7.14 -24.41
N VAL A 196 -26.93 -7.59 -24.93
CA VAL A 196 -27.95 -8.36 -24.20
C VAL A 196 -28.51 -9.49 -25.06
N SER A 197 -29.35 -10.35 -24.47
CA SER A 197 -30.03 -11.43 -25.20
C SER A 197 -30.81 -10.87 -26.40
N PRO A 198 -30.91 -11.62 -27.53
CA PRO A 198 -31.65 -11.15 -28.71
C PRO A 198 -33.12 -10.82 -28.43
N ASN A 199 -33.72 -11.47 -27.43
CA ASN A 199 -35.11 -11.22 -27.02
C ASN A 199 -35.23 -9.91 -26.24
N LEU A 200 -34.33 -9.67 -25.27
CA LEU A 200 -34.30 -8.42 -24.51
C LEU A 200 -33.97 -7.22 -25.42
N ARG A 201 -33.06 -7.39 -26.38
CA ARG A 201 -32.68 -6.34 -27.34
C ARG A 201 -33.89 -5.81 -28.13
N LYS A 202 -34.86 -6.66 -28.50
CA LYS A 202 -36.08 -6.23 -29.22
C LYS A 202 -37.00 -5.33 -28.40
N THR A 203 -36.87 -5.38 -27.08
CA THR A 203 -37.73 -4.65 -26.12
C THR A 203 -37.13 -3.33 -25.64
N MET A 204 -35.88 -3.05 -26.02
CA MET A 204 -35.17 -1.82 -25.68
C MET A 204 -34.95 -0.99 -26.94
N TYR A 205 -35.22 0.31 -26.87
CA TYR A 205 -34.87 1.24 -27.95
C TYR A 205 -33.37 1.50 -27.92
N GLU A 206 -32.62 0.91 -28.87
CA GLU A 206 -31.15 1.01 -28.92
C GLU A 206 -30.65 2.46 -28.95
N GLY A 207 -31.30 3.35 -29.70
CA GLY A 207 -30.94 4.77 -29.74
C GLY A 207 -31.16 5.47 -28.38
N SER A 208 -32.24 5.15 -27.68
CA SER A 208 -32.53 5.69 -26.35
C SER A 208 -31.55 5.15 -25.29
N TYR A 209 -31.19 3.87 -25.39
CA TYR A 209 -30.17 3.25 -24.55
C TYR A 209 -28.79 3.90 -24.79
N ALA A 210 -28.37 4.05 -26.05
CA ALA A 210 -27.11 4.70 -26.39
C ALA A 210 -27.05 6.15 -25.84
N GLY A 211 -28.17 6.88 -25.91
CA GLY A 211 -28.30 8.19 -25.29
C GLY A 211 -28.19 8.17 -23.77
N PHE A 212 -28.80 7.18 -23.10
CA PHE A 212 -28.66 6.95 -21.67
C PHE A 212 -27.21 6.62 -21.27
N ALA A 213 -26.56 5.68 -21.96
CA ALA A 213 -25.18 5.29 -21.72
C ALA A 213 -24.21 6.46 -21.95
N SER A 214 -24.41 7.23 -23.01
CA SER A 214 -23.64 8.45 -23.28
C SER A 214 -23.77 9.47 -22.14
N LYS A 215 -24.97 9.70 -21.61
CA LYS A 215 -25.16 10.58 -20.44
C LYS A 215 -24.46 10.07 -19.18
N CYS A 216 -24.53 8.76 -18.89
CA CYS A 216 -23.75 8.15 -17.81
C CYS A 216 -22.24 8.41 -17.96
N ASN A 217 -21.73 8.26 -19.19
CA ASN A 217 -20.31 8.47 -19.50
C ASN A 217 -19.92 9.95 -19.32
N VAL A 218 -20.77 10.87 -19.75
CA VAL A 218 -20.58 12.33 -19.56
C VAL A 218 -20.56 12.68 -18.07
N ILE A 219 -21.44 12.11 -17.25
CA ILE A 219 -21.43 12.31 -15.79
C ILE A 219 -20.09 11.86 -15.20
N CYS A 220 -19.63 10.65 -15.53
CA CYS A 220 -18.38 10.09 -14.98
C CYS A 220 -17.15 10.88 -15.41
N THR A 221 -17.06 11.21 -16.70
CA THR A 221 -15.92 11.96 -17.29
C THR A 221 -15.86 13.40 -16.78
N ASN A 222 -17.00 14.11 -16.71
CA ASN A 222 -17.05 15.47 -16.14
C ASN A 222 -16.67 15.46 -14.65
N HIS A 223 -17.14 14.47 -13.90
CA HIS A 223 -16.76 14.32 -12.49
C HIS A 223 -15.26 14.05 -12.33
N ALA A 224 -14.69 13.16 -13.15
CA ALA A 224 -13.25 12.89 -13.17
C ALA A 224 -12.45 14.16 -13.52
N ALA A 225 -12.86 14.91 -14.55
CA ALA A 225 -12.22 16.16 -14.94
C ALA A 225 -12.25 17.21 -13.83
N ALA A 226 -13.37 17.32 -13.10
CA ALA A 226 -13.49 18.23 -11.96
C ALA A 226 -12.48 17.91 -10.85
N TRP A 227 -12.31 16.63 -10.53
CA TRP A 227 -11.33 16.15 -9.54
C TRP A 227 -9.90 16.17 -10.05
N ASN A 228 -9.69 16.11 -11.37
CA ASN A 228 -8.34 16.17 -11.96
C ASN A 228 -7.63 17.50 -11.64
N ARG A 229 -8.39 18.57 -11.39
CA ARG A 229 -7.85 19.86 -10.89
C ARG A 229 -7.10 19.73 -9.56
N VAL A 230 -7.46 18.75 -8.72
CA VAL A 230 -6.87 18.48 -7.41
C VAL A 230 -6.03 17.18 -7.43
N ALA A 231 -5.80 16.57 -8.61
CA ALA A 231 -5.07 15.31 -8.73
C ALA A 231 -3.60 15.40 -8.31
N HIS A 232 -3.00 16.59 -8.36
CA HIS A 232 -1.64 16.82 -7.85
C HIS A 232 -1.58 16.63 -6.32
N VAL A 233 -2.60 17.08 -5.58
CA VAL A 233 -2.72 16.87 -4.13
C VAL A 233 -2.85 15.38 -3.83
N GLN A 234 -3.68 14.66 -4.59
CA GLN A 234 -3.81 13.20 -4.42
C GLN A 234 -2.47 12.49 -4.69
N ARG A 235 -1.74 12.88 -5.74
CA ARG A 235 -0.42 12.30 -6.05
C ARG A 235 0.61 12.57 -4.96
N LEU A 236 0.67 13.80 -4.44
CA LEU A 236 1.52 14.14 -3.30
C LEU A 236 1.13 13.33 -2.05
N ALA A 237 -0.16 13.23 -1.76
CA ALA A 237 -0.66 12.44 -0.64
C ALA A 237 -0.28 10.96 -0.76
N ARG A 238 -0.21 10.37 -1.96
CA ARG A 238 0.25 8.98 -2.13
C ARG A 238 1.68 8.77 -1.66
N LEU A 239 2.53 9.78 -1.81
CA LEU A 239 3.94 9.71 -1.44
C LEU A 239 4.16 10.03 0.04
N VAL A 240 3.46 11.03 0.57
CA VAL A 240 3.68 11.53 1.95
C VAL A 240 2.82 10.80 2.97
N VAL A 241 1.54 10.55 2.67
CA VAL A 241 0.55 9.93 3.58
C VAL A 241 -0.40 9.00 2.81
N PRO A 242 0.02 7.76 2.49
CA PRO A 242 -0.78 6.83 1.67
C PRO A 242 -2.25 6.63 2.13
N PRO A 243 -2.57 6.57 3.44
CA PRO A 243 -3.95 6.46 3.91
C PRO A 243 -4.85 7.63 3.50
N VAL A 244 -4.31 8.86 3.41
CA VAL A 244 -5.08 10.03 2.99
C VAL A 244 -5.38 9.95 1.49
N ALA A 245 -4.42 9.48 0.69
CA ALA A 245 -4.64 9.31 -0.74
C ALA A 245 -5.68 8.23 -1.07
N THR A 246 -5.72 7.13 -0.33
CA THR A 246 -6.76 6.09 -0.48
C THR A 246 -8.11 6.62 -0.02
N TRP A 247 -8.17 7.40 1.05
CA TRP A 247 -9.38 8.09 1.48
C TRP A 247 -9.92 9.06 0.41
N MET A 248 -9.06 9.90 -0.18
CA MET A 248 -9.46 10.80 -1.27
C MET A 248 -10.01 10.05 -2.48
N LEU A 249 -9.38 8.93 -2.87
CA LEU A 249 -9.85 8.09 -3.96
C LEU A 249 -11.23 7.51 -3.66
N ARG A 250 -11.43 6.96 -2.45
CA ARG A 250 -12.75 6.42 -2.03
C ARG A 250 -13.83 7.49 -1.99
N MET A 251 -13.48 8.72 -1.61
CA MET A 251 -14.40 9.85 -1.63
C MET A 251 -14.88 10.16 -3.06
N TYR A 252 -13.94 10.22 -4.02
CA TYR A 252 -14.26 10.38 -5.44
C TYR A 252 -15.14 9.24 -5.97
N GLN A 253 -14.76 7.99 -5.70
CA GLN A 253 -15.49 6.82 -6.18
C GLN A 253 -16.92 6.78 -5.65
N ARG A 254 -17.10 7.02 -4.34
CA ARG A 254 -18.41 7.08 -3.70
C ARG A 254 -19.26 8.23 -4.25
N ALA A 255 -18.66 9.38 -4.54
CA ALA A 255 -19.37 10.52 -5.15
C ALA A 255 -19.85 10.18 -6.56
N THR A 256 -19.04 9.50 -7.37
CA THR A 256 -19.40 9.01 -8.70
C THR A 256 -20.63 8.10 -8.65
N VAL A 257 -20.65 7.13 -7.72
CA VAL A 257 -21.80 6.22 -7.53
C VAL A 257 -23.06 7.00 -7.15
N LYS A 258 -22.97 8.01 -6.28
CA LYS A 258 -24.12 8.84 -5.88
C LYS A 258 -24.69 9.65 -7.05
N LEU A 259 -23.83 10.22 -7.89
CA LEU A 259 -24.24 10.98 -9.08
C LEU A 259 -24.96 10.08 -10.09
N LEU A 260 -24.37 8.91 -10.37
CA LEU A 260 -24.99 7.92 -11.26
C LEU A 260 -26.32 7.40 -10.69
N PHE A 261 -26.38 7.14 -9.39
CA PHE A 261 -27.61 6.65 -8.76
C PHE A 261 -28.78 7.62 -8.92
N ALA A 262 -28.54 8.92 -8.70
CA ALA A 262 -29.56 9.95 -8.90
C ALA A 262 -30.05 9.96 -10.36
N PHE A 263 -29.13 9.86 -11.32
CA PHE A 263 -29.47 9.81 -12.74
C PHE A 263 -30.22 8.53 -13.14
N VAL A 264 -29.79 7.36 -12.67
CA VAL A 264 -30.41 6.07 -12.99
C VAL A 264 -31.84 5.98 -12.46
N ILE A 265 -32.10 6.51 -11.25
CA ILE A 265 -33.46 6.55 -10.70
C ILE A 265 -34.39 7.44 -11.54
N GLU A 266 -33.89 8.59 -11.98
CA GLU A 266 -34.71 9.57 -12.69
C GLU A 266 -34.96 9.18 -14.17
N TYR A 267 -33.96 8.61 -14.84
CA TYR A 267 -33.99 8.38 -16.30
C TYR A 267 -33.89 6.91 -16.73
N GLY A 268 -33.74 5.97 -15.79
CA GLY A 268 -33.46 4.56 -16.10
C GLY A 268 -34.55 3.82 -16.85
N THR A 269 -35.79 4.32 -16.86
CA THR A 269 -36.91 3.64 -17.53
C THR A 269 -37.18 4.13 -18.96
N GLY A 270 -36.52 5.21 -19.39
CA GLY A 270 -36.86 5.92 -20.63
C GLY A 270 -36.51 5.21 -21.94
N PHE A 271 -35.87 4.04 -21.90
CA PHE A 271 -35.46 3.30 -23.09
C PHE A 271 -36.19 1.96 -23.30
N PHE A 272 -37.13 1.58 -22.43
CA PHE A 272 -37.96 0.40 -22.62
C PHE A 272 -39.11 0.69 -23.61
N ARG A 273 -39.40 -0.26 -24.50
CA ARG A 273 -40.43 -0.14 -25.53
C ARG A 273 -41.79 -0.61 -25.02
N ASP A 274 -42.82 0.21 -25.23
CA ASP A 274 -44.24 -0.11 -25.06
C ASP A 274 -44.62 -0.74 -23.69
N LEU A 275 -43.75 -0.57 -22.70
CA LEU A 275 -43.99 -0.87 -21.29
C LEU A 275 -44.44 0.44 -20.65
N ASP A 276 -45.73 0.53 -20.28
CA ASP A 276 -46.24 1.69 -19.57
C ASP A 276 -45.53 1.77 -18.21
N VAL A 277 -44.50 2.62 -18.17
CA VAL A 277 -43.47 2.70 -17.13
C VAL A 277 -44.06 2.94 -15.74
N GLN A 278 -45.28 3.49 -15.68
CA GLN A 278 -45.95 3.83 -14.43
C GLN A 278 -46.79 2.67 -13.84
N VAL A 279 -47.07 1.58 -14.58
CA VAL A 279 -48.06 0.59 -14.12
C VAL A 279 -47.53 -0.84 -13.95
N THR A 280 -46.44 -1.27 -14.60
CA THR A 280 -45.64 -2.46 -14.19
C THR A 280 -44.67 -2.86 -15.29
N GLY A 281 -43.37 -2.92 -14.97
CA GLY A 281 -42.63 -4.08 -15.43
C GLY A 281 -41.14 -3.96 -15.68
N ALA A 282 -40.52 -2.79 -15.66
CA ALA A 282 -39.06 -2.69 -15.83
C ALA A 282 -38.43 -1.73 -14.82
N HIS A 283 -37.43 -2.20 -14.08
CA HIS A 283 -36.70 -1.42 -13.09
C HIS A 283 -35.19 -1.60 -13.26
N LEU A 284 -34.44 -0.52 -13.10
CA LEU A 284 -32.98 -0.56 -13.07
C LEU A 284 -32.48 -0.39 -11.65
N ILE A 285 -31.47 -1.18 -11.27
CA ILE A 285 -30.76 -1.02 -10.00
C ILE A 285 -29.28 -0.82 -10.30
N LEU A 286 -28.70 0.28 -9.81
CA LEU A 286 -27.26 0.52 -9.89
C LEU A 286 -26.56 -0.30 -8.79
N GLY A 287 -25.75 -1.27 -9.21
CA GLY A 287 -24.87 -2.04 -8.35
C GLY A 287 -23.41 -1.60 -8.44
N TYR A 288 -22.65 -1.90 -7.40
CA TYR A 288 -21.24 -1.53 -7.28
C TYR A 288 -20.53 -2.46 -6.30
N SER A 289 -19.23 -2.70 -6.52
CA SER A 289 -18.40 -3.48 -5.61
C SER A 289 -18.13 -2.76 -4.29
N SER A 290 -17.75 -3.49 -3.24
CA SER A 290 -17.41 -2.90 -1.93
C SER A 290 -16.29 -1.85 -1.96
N ASP A 291 -15.37 -1.95 -2.92
CA ASP A 291 -14.27 -1.01 -3.15
C ASP A 291 -14.58 0.05 -4.22
N TYR A 292 -15.80 0.05 -4.78
CA TYR A 292 -16.27 0.94 -5.85
C TYR A 292 -15.48 0.90 -7.17
N SER A 293 -14.65 -0.12 -7.39
CA SER A 293 -13.89 -0.27 -8.63
C SER A 293 -14.74 -0.84 -9.78
N LEU A 294 -15.69 -1.72 -9.45
CA LEU A 294 -16.63 -2.33 -10.40
C LEU A 294 -18.02 -1.74 -10.21
N GLY A 295 -18.63 -1.30 -11.31
CA GLY A 295 -20.00 -0.79 -11.35
C GLY A 295 -20.81 -1.60 -12.36
N TYR A 296 -22.10 -1.76 -12.12
CA TYR A 296 -23.01 -2.42 -13.05
C TYR A 296 -24.45 -1.93 -12.87
N VAL A 297 -25.28 -2.12 -13.89
CA VAL A 297 -26.71 -1.85 -13.86
C VAL A 297 -27.46 -3.16 -14.02
N ASP A 298 -28.21 -3.53 -13.00
CA ASP A 298 -29.11 -4.67 -13.01
C ASP A 298 -30.44 -4.27 -13.67
N VAL A 299 -30.87 -5.05 -14.66
CA VAL A 299 -32.15 -4.91 -15.35
C VAL A 299 -33.13 -5.93 -14.79
N LEU A 300 -34.22 -5.44 -14.20
CA LEU A 300 -35.26 -6.26 -13.62
C LEU A 300 -36.54 -6.12 -14.43
N LEU A 301 -37.15 -7.25 -14.79
CA LEU A 301 -38.45 -7.29 -15.44
C LEU A 301 -39.50 -8.01 -14.57
N SER A 302 -40.72 -7.47 -14.51
CA SER A 302 -41.83 -8.17 -13.85
C SER A 302 -42.21 -9.44 -14.63
N PRO A 303 -42.85 -10.43 -13.99
CA PRO A 303 -43.25 -11.67 -14.67
C PRO A 303 -44.14 -11.42 -15.90
N ASP A 304 -45.03 -10.44 -15.81
CA ASP A 304 -45.93 -10.04 -16.91
C ASP A 304 -45.18 -9.37 -18.07
N ALA A 305 -44.05 -8.72 -17.78
CA ALA A 305 -43.16 -8.17 -18.80
C ALA A 305 -42.34 -9.28 -19.46
N VAL A 306 -41.77 -10.20 -18.67
CA VAL A 306 -41.00 -11.37 -19.16
C VAL A 306 -41.85 -12.26 -20.07
N GLN A 307 -43.12 -12.49 -19.73
CA GLN A 307 -44.03 -13.25 -20.60
C GLN A 307 -44.28 -12.54 -21.94
N ARG A 308 -44.39 -11.20 -21.94
CA ARG A 308 -44.57 -10.40 -23.16
C ARG A 308 -43.31 -10.33 -24.03
N THR A 309 -42.12 -10.45 -23.43
CA THR A 309 -40.85 -10.44 -24.18
C THR A 309 -40.52 -11.79 -24.83
N HIS A 310 -41.37 -12.83 -24.64
CA HIS A 310 -41.10 -14.22 -25.05
C HIS A 310 -39.70 -14.69 -24.63
N GLU A 311 -39.25 -14.21 -23.47
CA GLU A 311 -38.00 -14.66 -22.91
C GLU A 311 -38.26 -16.06 -22.33
N ALA A 312 -37.82 -17.09 -23.06
CA ALA A 312 -37.75 -18.43 -22.51
C ALA A 312 -36.98 -18.38 -21.18
N PRO A 313 -37.35 -19.17 -20.15
CA PRO A 313 -36.53 -19.29 -18.96
C PRO A 313 -35.10 -19.55 -19.44
N PRO A 314 -34.12 -18.70 -19.07
CA PRO A 314 -32.81 -18.76 -19.70
C PRO A 314 -32.28 -20.19 -19.51
N PRO A 315 -31.69 -20.83 -20.55
CA PRO A 315 -30.78 -21.94 -20.28
C PRO A 315 -29.79 -21.45 -19.22
N PRO A 316 -29.34 -22.30 -18.26
CA PRO A 316 -28.49 -21.84 -17.17
C PRO A 316 -27.38 -20.99 -17.77
N PRO A 317 -27.39 -19.66 -17.57
CA PRO A 317 -26.55 -18.78 -18.35
C PRO A 317 -25.12 -19.17 -18.03
N SER A 318 -24.25 -19.15 -19.03
CA SER A 318 -22.82 -19.09 -18.78
C SER A 318 -22.59 -17.97 -17.76
N LEU A 319 -22.26 -18.35 -16.53
CA LEU A 319 -22.17 -17.42 -15.41
C LEU A 319 -20.92 -16.56 -15.64
N LEU A 320 -21.13 -15.35 -16.18
CA LEU A 320 -20.06 -14.38 -16.33
C LEU A 320 -19.84 -13.69 -14.98
N PHE A 321 -18.72 -14.00 -14.33
CA PHE A 321 -18.26 -13.25 -13.17
C PHE A 321 -17.21 -12.24 -13.60
N VAL A 322 -17.42 -10.98 -13.19
CA VAL A 322 -16.47 -9.90 -13.43
C VAL A 322 -15.76 -9.61 -12.12
N THR A 323 -14.43 -9.59 -12.16
CA THR A 323 -13.61 -9.29 -10.99
C THR A 323 -13.62 -7.79 -10.71
N ALA A 324 -13.84 -7.42 -9.45
CA ALA A 324 -13.56 -6.09 -8.95
C ALA A 324 -12.07 -5.95 -8.63
N GLY A 325 -11.61 -4.71 -8.45
CA GLY A 325 -10.24 -4.35 -8.12
C GLY A 325 -9.45 -3.83 -9.32
N ILE A 326 -8.23 -3.37 -9.06
CA ILE A 326 -7.33 -2.78 -10.08
C ILE A 326 -6.00 -3.52 -10.20
N GLY A 327 -5.88 -4.70 -9.57
CA GLY A 327 -4.65 -5.49 -9.59
C GLY A 327 -3.46 -4.85 -8.87
N SER A 328 -3.72 -3.90 -7.97
CA SER A 328 -2.66 -3.26 -7.16
C SER A 328 -2.53 -3.93 -5.81
N PHE A 329 -1.39 -3.77 -5.14
CA PHE A 329 -1.19 -4.33 -3.80
C PHE A 329 -2.26 -3.89 -2.78
N MET A 330 -2.72 -2.63 -2.86
CA MET A 330 -3.73 -2.09 -1.94
C MET A 330 -5.19 -2.39 -2.36
N CYS A 331 -5.41 -2.65 -3.64
CA CYS A 331 -6.71 -2.95 -4.24
C CYS A 331 -6.51 -4.11 -5.25
N PRO A 332 -6.32 -5.35 -4.74
CA PRO A 332 -6.13 -6.53 -5.57
C PRO A 332 -7.40 -6.89 -6.32
N TYR A 333 -7.29 -7.76 -7.33
CA TYR A 333 -8.48 -8.33 -7.96
C TYR A 333 -9.20 -9.28 -7.00
N TYR A 334 -10.54 -9.27 -7.06
CA TYR A 334 -11.39 -10.17 -6.28
C TYR A 334 -12.80 -10.28 -6.87
N LEU A 335 -13.49 -11.38 -6.59
CA LEU A 335 -14.93 -11.55 -6.76
C LEU A 335 -15.65 -11.03 -5.52
N ASP A 336 -16.58 -10.09 -5.71
CA ASP A 336 -17.33 -9.49 -4.60
C ASP A 336 -18.31 -10.50 -4.00
N THR A 337 -18.00 -11.00 -2.81
CA THR A 337 -18.85 -11.94 -2.06
C THR A 337 -20.20 -11.33 -1.65
N ASN A 338 -20.35 -10.01 -1.71
CA ASN A 338 -21.63 -9.34 -1.45
C ASN A 338 -22.54 -9.30 -2.68
N ASP A 339 -22.04 -9.64 -3.87
CA ASP A 339 -22.85 -9.66 -5.09
C ASP A 339 -23.97 -10.72 -4.99
N ALA A 340 -25.20 -10.27 -5.22
CA ALA A 340 -26.38 -11.12 -5.17
C ALA A 340 -26.34 -12.24 -6.22
N LEU A 341 -25.77 -11.98 -7.41
CA LEU A 341 -25.64 -13.02 -8.44
C LEU A 341 -24.67 -14.12 -8.01
N LEU A 342 -23.52 -13.75 -7.43
CA LEU A 342 -22.52 -14.70 -6.95
C LEU A 342 -23.04 -15.54 -5.78
N ARG A 343 -23.81 -14.92 -4.87
CA ARG A 343 -24.41 -15.61 -3.72
C ARG A 343 -25.54 -16.57 -4.09
N ALA A 344 -26.22 -16.32 -5.20
CA ALA A 344 -27.36 -17.12 -5.63
C ALA A 344 -27.01 -18.28 -6.57
N VAL A 345 -25.72 -18.47 -6.89
CA VAL A 345 -25.29 -19.59 -7.74
C VAL A 345 -25.69 -20.95 -7.15
N PRO A 346 -25.46 -21.24 -5.86
CA PRO A 346 -25.79 -22.56 -5.31
C PRO A 346 -27.28 -22.89 -5.45
N SER A 347 -28.15 -21.92 -5.17
CA SER A 347 -29.60 -22.10 -5.26
C SER A 347 -30.12 -22.16 -6.70
N ARG A 348 -29.45 -21.52 -7.66
CA ARG A 348 -29.84 -21.54 -9.08
C ARG A 348 -29.34 -22.76 -9.84
N VAL A 349 -28.22 -23.34 -9.42
CA VAL A 349 -27.60 -24.52 -10.05
C VAL A 349 -27.94 -25.80 -9.25
N GLU A 350 -28.83 -25.71 -8.25
CA GLU A 350 -29.22 -26.82 -7.37
C GLU A 350 -28.03 -27.51 -6.69
N ILE A 351 -26.95 -26.76 -6.44
CA ILE A 351 -25.77 -27.28 -5.77
C ILE A 351 -26.13 -27.56 -4.31
N LEU A 352 -26.14 -28.83 -3.93
CA LEU A 352 -26.59 -29.32 -2.63
C LEU A 352 -25.76 -28.81 -1.43
N ARG A 353 -24.58 -28.21 -1.68
CA ARG A 353 -23.63 -27.79 -0.62
C ARG A 353 -23.12 -26.35 -0.82
N ASP A 354 -23.79 -25.40 -0.18
CA ASP A 354 -23.37 -23.98 -0.13
C ASP A 354 -21.92 -23.78 0.34
N SER A 355 -21.40 -24.66 1.21
CA SER A 355 -20.04 -24.56 1.74
C SER A 355 -18.96 -24.74 0.66
N VAL A 356 -19.17 -25.67 -0.27
CA VAL A 356 -18.22 -25.96 -1.36
C VAL A 356 -18.09 -24.76 -2.28
N TRP A 357 -19.21 -24.09 -2.57
CA TRP A 357 -19.22 -22.87 -3.38
C TRP A 357 -18.45 -21.73 -2.70
N LEU A 358 -18.65 -21.53 -1.40
CA LEU A 358 -17.95 -20.49 -0.65
C LEU A 358 -16.43 -20.76 -0.58
N GLU A 359 -16.03 -22.02 -0.42
CA GLU A 359 -14.62 -22.43 -0.46
C GLU A 359 -13.99 -22.18 -1.83
N PHE A 360 -14.71 -22.52 -2.91
CA PHE A 360 -14.26 -22.22 -4.28
C PHE A 360 -14.07 -20.72 -4.50
N ILE A 361 -15.03 -19.88 -4.09
CA ILE A 361 -14.90 -18.42 -4.20
C ILE A 361 -13.77 -17.88 -3.34
N ALA A 362 -13.54 -18.44 -2.14
CA ALA A 362 -12.44 -18.05 -1.29
C ALA A 362 -11.08 -18.39 -1.93
N ALA A 363 -10.93 -19.59 -2.50
CA ALA A 363 -9.73 -20.00 -3.22
C ALA A 363 -9.49 -19.15 -4.47
N MET A 364 -10.54 -18.85 -5.24
CA MET A 364 -10.46 -17.93 -6.37
C MET A 364 -9.97 -16.54 -5.97
N ASN A 365 -10.52 -16.00 -4.89
CA ASN A 365 -10.08 -14.72 -4.33
C ASN A 365 -8.63 -14.76 -3.84
N GLN A 366 -8.13 -15.90 -3.37
CA GLN A 366 -6.71 -16.05 -3.02
C GLN A 366 -5.81 -15.97 -4.26
N HIS A 367 -6.18 -16.63 -5.36
CA HIS A 367 -5.43 -16.57 -6.62
C HIS A 367 -5.51 -15.18 -7.27
N LEU A 368 -6.70 -14.57 -7.32
CA LEU A 368 -6.91 -13.23 -7.88
C LEU A 368 -6.10 -12.15 -7.17
N ARG A 369 -5.87 -12.29 -5.85
CA ARG A 369 -5.04 -11.35 -5.08
C ARG A 369 -3.57 -11.35 -5.46
N LEU A 370 -3.08 -12.44 -6.03
CA LEU A 370 -1.70 -12.56 -6.50
C LEU A 370 -1.55 -12.11 -7.95
N LEU A 371 -2.66 -11.88 -8.67
CA LEU A 371 -2.65 -11.51 -10.07
C LEU A 371 -2.23 -10.05 -10.24
N THR A 372 -1.15 -9.84 -11.00
CA THR A 372 -0.76 -8.53 -11.53
C THR A 372 -1.37 -8.30 -12.92
N PRO A 373 -1.50 -7.06 -13.40
CA PRO A 373 -2.07 -6.78 -14.74
C PRO A 373 -1.40 -7.49 -15.92
N SER A 374 -0.14 -7.90 -15.78
CA SER A 374 0.63 -8.67 -16.77
C SER A 374 0.88 -10.13 -16.38
N GLY A 375 0.21 -10.62 -15.33
CA GLY A 375 0.37 -11.97 -14.79
C GLY A 375 -0.39 -13.01 -15.60
N SER A 376 0.05 -14.27 -15.54
CA SER A 376 -0.68 -15.38 -16.17
C SER A 376 -1.97 -15.70 -15.41
N LEU A 377 -3.00 -16.08 -16.16
CA LEU A 377 -4.28 -16.58 -15.65
C LEU A 377 -4.28 -18.10 -15.41
N ASP A 378 -3.19 -18.81 -15.72
CA ASP A 378 -3.14 -20.29 -15.70
C ASP A 378 -3.59 -20.86 -14.36
N ALA A 379 -3.07 -20.36 -13.24
CA ALA A 379 -3.44 -20.86 -11.91
C ALA A 379 -4.93 -20.68 -11.58
N ILE A 380 -5.57 -19.64 -12.14
CA ILE A 380 -7.01 -19.42 -11.97
C ILE A 380 -7.78 -20.39 -12.85
N LEU A 381 -7.37 -20.54 -14.12
CA LEU A 381 -7.99 -21.46 -15.06
C LEU A 381 -7.88 -22.91 -14.60
N ASP A 382 -6.71 -23.33 -14.12
CA ASP A 382 -6.47 -24.66 -13.56
C ASP A 382 -7.42 -24.95 -12.38
N HIS A 383 -7.65 -23.96 -11.51
CA HIS A 383 -8.57 -24.12 -10.38
C HIS A 383 -10.04 -24.20 -10.83
N VAL A 384 -10.43 -23.41 -11.84
CA VAL A 384 -11.77 -23.47 -12.45
C VAL A 384 -11.98 -24.82 -13.15
N HIS A 385 -11.00 -25.31 -13.89
CA HIS A 385 -11.05 -26.61 -14.55
C HIS A 385 -11.14 -27.74 -13.53
N ALA A 386 -10.28 -27.73 -12.50
CA ALA A 386 -10.34 -28.72 -11.43
C ALA A 386 -11.69 -28.73 -10.69
N PHE A 387 -12.30 -27.56 -10.47
CA PHE A 387 -13.62 -27.46 -9.87
C PHE A 387 -14.71 -28.04 -10.79
N ASN A 388 -14.67 -27.73 -12.09
CA ASN A 388 -15.64 -28.24 -13.07
C ASN A 388 -15.49 -29.74 -13.32
N ASP A 389 -14.27 -30.28 -13.28
CA ASP A 389 -13.98 -31.70 -13.45
C ASP A 389 -14.33 -32.52 -12.20
N SER A 390 -14.38 -31.86 -11.04
CA SER A 390 -14.78 -32.49 -9.79
C SER A 390 -16.30 -32.71 -9.81
N ASP A 391 -16.74 -33.97 -9.72
CA ASP A 391 -18.16 -34.37 -9.64
C ASP A 391 -18.83 -33.94 -8.29
N VAL A 392 -18.20 -33.00 -7.58
CA VAL A 392 -18.53 -32.50 -6.24
C VAL A 392 -19.88 -31.78 -6.23
N LEU A 393 -20.32 -31.25 -7.38
CA LEU A 393 -21.63 -30.62 -7.54
C LEU A 393 -22.77 -31.63 -7.69
N ASN A 394 -22.49 -32.85 -8.19
CA ASN A 394 -23.49 -33.86 -8.52
C ASN A 394 -23.78 -34.86 -7.40
N GLY A 395 -23.15 -34.72 -6.22
CA GLY A 395 -23.51 -35.51 -5.04
C GLY A 395 -23.25 -37.02 -5.16
N HIS A 396 -22.46 -37.48 -6.13
CA HIS A 396 -22.05 -38.88 -6.24
C HIS A 396 -20.63 -39.09 -5.71
N THR A 397 -20.52 -39.16 -4.37
CA THR A 397 -19.50 -39.98 -3.68
C THR A 397 -20.12 -40.63 -2.47
#